data_AF-A0A3D9BU67-F1
#
_entry.id   AF-A0A3D9BU67-F1
#
_cell.length_a   1.000
_cell.length_b   1.000
_cell.length_c   1.000
_cell.angle_alpha   90.00
_cell.angle_beta   90.00
_cell.angle_gamma   90.00
#
_symmetry.space_group_name_H-M   'P 1'
#
loop_
_entity.id
_entity.type
_entity.pdbx_description
1 polymer ?
#
loop_
_entity_poly.entity_id
_entity_poly.type
_entity_poly.pdbx_seq_one_letter_code
_entity_poly.pdbx_strand_id
1 'polypeptide(L)' 'MGENYLGSLTNAKLTKVILTIAHLDHDKENWEVKDERLKALCQRCHLVLDKDHHAENRRNTISKKKGLEPLF' A
#
# COMPACT_ATOMS: atom_id res chain seq x y z
N MET A 1 -28.42 0.29 20.14
CA MET A 1 -27.00 0.49 20.50
C MET A 1 -26.30 1.01 19.25
N GLY A 2 -25.98 2.30 19.21
CA GLY A 2 -25.43 2.95 18.01
C GLY A 2 -23.97 2.56 17.76
N GLU A 3 -23.49 2.81 16.54
CA GLU A 3 -22.18 2.42 15.98
C GLU A 3 -20.93 2.93 16.73
N ASN A 4 -21.08 3.53 17.91
CA ASN A 4 -20.03 4.23 18.65
C ASN A 4 -20.03 3.92 20.17
N TYR A 5 -20.37 2.70 20.60
CA TYR A 5 -20.21 2.31 22.01
C TYR A 5 -18.75 1.88 22.28
N LEU A 6 -17.95 2.77 22.87
CA LEU A 6 -16.51 2.56 23.09
C LEU A 6 -16.09 2.30 24.54
N GLY A 7 -17.00 1.85 25.42
CA GLY A 7 -16.68 1.37 26.77
C GLY A 7 -15.65 2.23 27.54
N SER A 8 -14.68 1.58 28.20
CA SER A 8 -13.68 2.23 29.08
C SER A 8 -12.45 2.80 28.35
N LEU A 9 -12.46 2.93 27.01
CA LEU A 9 -11.35 3.49 26.24
C LEU A 9 -11.39 5.02 26.27
N THR A 10 -11.27 5.60 27.46
CA THR A 10 -11.44 7.04 27.72
C THR A 10 -10.40 7.93 27.03
N ASN A 11 -9.27 7.37 26.57
CA ASN A 11 -8.18 8.11 25.91
C ASN A 11 -7.72 7.49 24.57
N ALA A 12 -8.49 6.59 23.95
CA ALA A 12 -8.10 5.99 22.68
C ALA A 12 -8.54 6.84 21.48
N LYS A 13 -7.63 7.07 20.52
CA LYS A 13 -7.98 7.69 19.23
C LYS A 13 -8.54 6.63 18.28
N LEU A 14 -9.78 6.82 17.84
CA LEU A 14 -10.38 5.98 16.81
C LEU A 14 -9.71 6.23 15.46
N THR A 15 -9.32 5.14 14.80
CA THR A 15 -8.75 5.18 13.46
C THR A 15 -9.57 4.27 12.56
N LYS A 16 -10.10 4.84 11.48
CA LYS A 16 -10.79 4.05 10.46
C LYS A 16 -9.76 3.20 9.71
N VAL A 17 -9.93 1.88 9.76
CA VAL A 17 -9.12 0.94 9.00
C VAL A 17 -9.83 0.65 7.68
N ILE A 18 -9.11 0.79 6.57
CA ILE A 18 -9.61 0.52 5.22
C ILE A 18 -8.87 -0.70 4.71
N LEU A 19 -9.61 -1.73 4.31
CA LEU A 19 -9.08 -2.90 3.63
C LEU A 19 -9.06 -2.66 2.12
N THR A 20 -7.99 -3.10 1.49
CA THR A 20 -7.71 -2.97 0.07
C THR A 20 -7.13 -4.29 -0.44
N ILE A 21 -7.32 -4.58 -1.72
CA ILE A 21 -6.73 -5.74 -2.37
C ILE A 21 -5.34 -5.35 -2.91
N ALA A 22 -4.31 -6.12 -2.55
CA ALA A 22 -2.93 -5.92 -2.99
C ALA A 22 -2.48 -7.06 -3.91
N HIS A 23 -1.77 -6.72 -4.99
CA HIS A 23 -1.07 -7.67 -5.86
C HIS A 23 0.30 -7.99 -5.25
N LEU A 24 0.57 -9.24 -4.92
CA LEU A 24 1.83 -9.63 -4.26
C LEU A 24 3.04 -9.65 -5.18
N ASP A 25 2.80 -9.73 -6.48
CA ASP A 25 3.81 -9.78 -7.52
C ASP A 25 4.17 -8.41 -8.09
N HIS A 26 3.47 -7.36 -7.63
CA HIS A 26 3.58 -5.97 -8.09
C HIS A 26 3.46 -5.81 -9.62
N ASP A 27 2.89 -6.79 -10.31
CA ASP A 27 2.62 -6.74 -11.73
C ASP A 27 1.21 -6.15 -11.94
N LYS A 28 1.18 -4.92 -12.47
CA LYS A 28 -0.06 -4.18 -12.70
C LYS A 28 -0.74 -4.57 -14.01
N GLU A 29 -0.04 -5.25 -14.90
CA GLU A 29 -0.54 -5.65 -16.22
C GLU A 29 -1.06 -7.09 -16.21
N ASN A 30 -0.95 -7.80 -15.08
CA ASN A 30 -1.48 -9.14 -14.92
C ASN A 30 -3.00 -9.14 -14.66
N TRP A 31 -3.79 -9.02 -15.73
CA TRP A 31 -5.25 -9.01 -15.68
C TRP A 31 -5.89 -10.35 -15.25
N GLU A 32 -5.15 -11.45 -15.35
CA GLU A 32 -5.57 -12.81 -14.94
C GLU A 32 -4.86 -13.25 -13.65
N VAL A 33 -4.72 -12.33 -12.69
CA VAL A 33 -4.07 -12.64 -11.41
C VAL A 33 -4.89 -13.68 -10.63
N LYS A 34 -4.23 -14.79 -10.27
CA LYS A 34 -4.82 -15.84 -9.42
C LYS A 34 -5.04 -15.31 -8.00
N ASP A 35 -6.11 -15.74 -7.34
CA ASP A 35 -6.46 -15.34 -5.97
C ASP A 35 -5.31 -15.52 -4.96
N GLU A 36 -4.48 -16.56 -5.14
CA GLU A 36 -3.31 -16.82 -4.29
C GLU A 36 -2.25 -15.70 -4.32
N ARG A 37 -2.25 -14.89 -5.40
CA ARG A 37 -1.37 -13.73 -5.58
C ARG A 37 -2.03 -12.41 -5.17
N LEU A 38 -3.26 -12.47 -4.65
CA LEU A 38 -3.98 -11.34 -4.09
C LEU A 38 -4.06 -11.45 -2.57
N LYS A 39 -3.98 -10.31 -1.87
CA LYS A 39 -4.23 -10.28 -0.42
C LYS A 39 -5.12 -9.13 0.03
N ALA A 40 -6.04 -9.49 0.93
CA ALA A 40 -6.69 -8.69 1.97
C ALA A 40 -5.74 -7.88 2.86
N LEU A 41 -5.32 -6.65 2.52
CA LEU A 41 -4.44 -5.85 3.38
C LEU A 41 -5.09 -4.54 3.82
N CYS A 42 -4.84 -4.14 5.09
CA CYS A 42 -5.20 -2.79 5.53
C CYS A 42 -4.29 -1.73 4.91
N GLN A 43 -4.72 -0.47 4.93
CA GLN A 43 -4.00 0.63 4.28
C GLN A 43 -2.53 0.73 4.74
N ARG A 44 -2.23 0.42 6.00
CA ARG A 44 -0.85 0.45 6.52
C ARG A 44 -0.03 -0.74 5.99
N CYS A 45 -0.58 -1.94 6.02
CA CYS A 45 0.14 -3.13 5.59
C CYS A 45 0.38 -3.11 4.07
N HIS A 46 -0.58 -2.61 3.29
CA HIS A 46 -0.42 -2.43 1.85
C HIS A 46 0.74 -1.47 1.53
N LEU A 47 0.81 -0.30 2.19
CA LEU A 47 1.91 0.65 1.99
C LEU A 47 3.28 0.11 2.41
N VAL A 48 3.32 -0.80 3.38
CA VAL A 48 4.57 -1.46 3.79
C VAL A 48 5.03 -2.44 2.71
N LEU A 49 4.11 -3.20 2.12
CA LEU A 49 4.41 -4.11 1.02
C LEU A 49 4.99 -3.35 -0.19
N ASP A 50 4.35 -2.23 -0.57
CA ASP A 50 4.75 -1.44 -1.74
C ASP A 50 5.99 -0.54 -1.53
N LYS A 51 6.56 -0.52 -0.31
CA LYS A 51 7.57 0.47 0.10
C LYS A 51 8.76 0.53 -0.85
N ASP A 52 9.33 -0.61 -1.21
CA ASP A 52 10.54 -0.66 -2.04
C ASP A 52 10.24 -0.30 -3.49
N HIS A 53 9.11 -0.78 -4.02
CA HIS A 53 8.60 -0.42 -5.35
C HIS A 53 8.32 1.08 -5.46
N HIS A 54 7.75 1.69 -4.42
CA HIS A 54 7.55 3.14 -4.37
C HIS A 54 8.88 3.91 -4.30
N ALA A 55 9.85 3.41 -3.54
CA ALA A 55 11.18 4.03 -3.46
C ALA A 55 11.93 3.99 -4.80
N GLU A 56 11.81 2.89 -5.54
CA GLU A 56 12.36 2.77 -6.89
C GLU A 56 11.65 3.69 -7.88
N ASN A 57 10.32 3.64 -7.95
CA ASN A 57 9.54 4.52 -8.82
C ASN A 57 9.85 6.01 -8.57
N ARG A 58 9.95 6.40 -7.29
CA ARG A 58 10.35 7.76 -6.90
C ARG A 58 11.75 8.11 -7.40
N ARG A 59 12.72 7.21 -7.28
CA ARG A 59 14.07 7.41 -7.81
C ARG A 59 14.02 7.61 -9.32
N ASN A 60 13.32 6.74 -10.05
CA ASN A 60 13.17 6.83 -11.50
C ASN A 60 12.52 8.15 -11.95
N THR A 61 11.46 8.59 -11.27
CA THR A 61 10.83 9.89 -11.56
C THR A 61 11.80 11.06 -11.36
N ILE A 62 12.60 11.03 -10.29
CA ILE A 62 13.57 12.09 -10.01
C ILE A 62 14.71 12.09 -11.03
N SER A 63 15.26 10.91 -11.37
CA SER A 63 16.33 10.78 -12.37
C SER A 63 15.88 11.30 -13.73
N LYS A 64 14.68 10.88 -14.20
CA LYS A 64 14.07 11.38 -15.44
C LYS A 64 13.92 12.90 -15.43
N LYS A 65 13.42 13.48 -14.32
CA LYS A 65 13.27 14.93 -14.18
C LYS A 65 14.60 15.68 -14.25
N LYS A 66 15.69 15.06 -13.79
CA LYS A 66 17.04 15.64 -13.80
C LYS A 66 17.82 15.35 -15.08
N GLY A 67 17.29 14.54 -16.00
CA GLY A 67 18.04 14.06 -17.17
C GLY A 67 19.23 13.16 -16.80
N LEU A 68 19.16 12.48 -15.66
CA LEU A 68 20.18 11.53 -15.22
C LEU A 68 19.82 10.15 -15.75
N GLU A 69 20.63 9.64 -16.67
CA GLU A 69 20.55 8.25 -17.10
C GLU A 69 21.30 7.34 -16.10
N PRO A 70 20.75 6.17 -15.74
CA PRO A 70 21.50 5.19 -14.96
C PRO A 70 22.72 4.75 -15.78
N LEU A 71 23.90 4.79 -15.15
CA LEU A 71 25.16 4.48 -15.81
C LEU A 71 25.42 2.97 -16.00
N PHE A 72 24.57 2.11 -15.41
CA PHE A 72 24.59 0.66 -15.53
C PHE A 72 23.19 0.10 -15.30
#